data_AF-A0A7X7DRA2-F1
#
_entry.id   AF-A0A7X7DRA2-F1
#
_cell.length_a   1.000
_cell.length_b   1.000
_cell.length_c   1.000
_cell.angle_alpha   90.00
_cell.angle_beta   90.00
_cell.angle_gamma   90.00
#
_symmetry.space_group_name_H-M   'P 1'
#
loop_
_entity.id
_entity.type
_entity.pdbx_description
1 polymer ?
#
loop_
_entity_poly.entity_id
_entity_poly.type
_entity_poly.pdbx_seq_one_letter_code
_entity_poly.pdbx_strand_id
1 'polypeptide(L)'
;MVAHEQELDETDNMEGWTPHICWNYLRQPDRRHVLLQANWIRPEDLRHYAGLFRTVKLATRMHAKPRLVIQAYASGRYDGNLPNLFEPGFARALAPAMLDNRRFPADWFERTSTCGHRCHQCDYCRRVFQAILVLPPADAL
;
A
#
# COMPACT_ATOMS: atom_id res chain seq x y z
N MET A 1 9.99 -3.12 -12.61
CA MET A 1 10.37 -4.54 -12.44
C MET A 1 9.34 -5.24 -11.56
N VAL A 2 8.07 -5.30 -11.96
CA VAL A 2 7.04 -6.11 -11.25
C VAL A 2 6.38 -7.01 -12.29
N ALA A 3 5.98 -6.40 -13.43
CA ALA A 3 5.52 -7.14 -14.61
C ALA A 3 6.57 -8.04 -15.29
N HIS A 4 7.84 -7.92 -14.91
CA HIS A 4 8.99 -8.69 -15.43
C HIS A 4 9.80 -9.32 -14.27
N GLU A 5 9.20 -9.44 -13.08
CA GLU A 5 9.87 -10.00 -11.89
C GLU A 5 10.36 -11.42 -12.15
N GLN A 6 9.53 -12.26 -12.79
CA GLN A 6 9.90 -13.63 -13.13
C GLN A 6 11.14 -13.70 -14.03
N GLU A 7 11.18 -12.89 -15.09
CA GLU A 7 12.31 -12.84 -16.03
C GLU A 7 13.62 -12.34 -15.38
N LEU A 8 13.52 -11.49 -14.35
CA LEU A 8 14.68 -10.97 -13.62
C LEU A 8 15.21 -11.95 -12.57
N ASP A 9 14.30 -12.71 -11.94
CA ASP A 9 14.64 -13.75 -10.97
C ASP A 9 15.24 -15.00 -11.66
N GLU A 10 15.03 -15.16 -12.97
CA GLU A 10 15.62 -16.22 -13.80
C GLU A 10 17.11 -15.98 -14.12
N THR A 11 17.62 -14.76 -13.92
CA THR A 11 19.04 -14.46 -14.13
C THR A 11 19.83 -14.68 -12.84
N ASP A 12 20.88 -15.50 -12.90
CA ASP A 12 21.75 -15.75 -11.75
C ASP A 12 22.54 -14.47 -11.41
N ASN A 13 22.11 -13.79 -10.36
CA ASN A 13 22.67 -12.51 -9.94
C ASN A 13 23.78 -12.72 -8.90
N MET A 14 24.65 -11.72 -8.70
CA MET A 14 25.70 -11.76 -7.67
C MET A 14 25.11 -12.13 -6.30
N GLU A 15 25.84 -12.91 -5.51
CA GLU A 15 25.41 -13.35 -4.18
C GLU A 15 24.95 -12.17 -3.31
N GLY A 16 23.72 -12.26 -2.79
CA GLY A 16 23.11 -11.20 -1.96
C GLY A 16 22.52 -10.01 -2.74
N TRP A 17 22.66 -9.95 -4.06
CA TRP A 17 21.96 -8.98 -4.89
C TRP A 17 20.50 -9.38 -5.06
N THR A 18 19.61 -8.38 -5.01
CA THR A 18 18.22 -8.60 -5.39
C THR A 18 17.68 -7.36 -6.10
N PRO A 19 17.00 -7.53 -7.24
CA PRO A 19 16.45 -6.42 -8.01
C PRO A 19 15.27 -5.75 -7.28
N HIS A 20 14.80 -6.38 -6.21
CA HIS A 20 13.63 -6.03 -5.41
C HIS A 20 13.91 -4.93 -4.39
N ILE A 21 14.27 -3.74 -4.87
CA ILE A 21 14.66 -2.58 -4.05
C ILE A 21 13.60 -2.26 -2.96
N CYS A 22 12.32 -2.30 -3.33
CA CYS A 22 11.23 -2.03 -2.39
C CYS A 22 11.17 -3.06 -1.26
N TRP A 23 11.27 -4.35 -1.59
CA TRP A 23 11.30 -5.43 -0.61
C TRP A 23 12.49 -5.30 0.34
N ASN A 24 13.69 -5.03 -0.20
CA ASN A 24 14.89 -4.77 0.60
C ASN A 24 14.70 -3.63 1.59
N TYR A 25 14.12 -2.54 1.12
CA TYR A 25 13.91 -1.34 1.94
C TYR A 25 12.90 -1.60 3.06
N LEU A 26 11.82 -2.32 2.77
CA LEU A 26 10.75 -2.64 3.71
C LEU A 26 11.11 -3.76 4.71
N ARG A 27 12.22 -4.50 4.51
CA ARG A 27 12.75 -5.46 5.50
C ARG A 27 13.02 -4.78 6.85
N GLN A 28 13.41 -3.52 6.86
CA GLN A 28 13.68 -2.77 8.09
C GLN A 28 12.37 -2.22 8.67
N PRO A 29 11.96 -2.62 9.90
CA PRO A 29 10.68 -2.21 10.48
C PRO A 29 10.47 -0.69 10.51
N ASP A 30 11.51 0.07 10.86
CA ASP A 30 11.46 1.54 10.96
C ASP A 30 11.22 2.26 9.64
N ARG A 31 11.37 1.53 8.51
CA ARG A 31 11.17 2.04 7.15
C ARG A 31 9.78 1.75 6.61
N ARG A 32 9.00 0.84 7.21
CA ARG A 32 7.71 0.39 6.64
C ARG A 32 6.66 1.50 6.52
N HIS A 33 6.76 2.55 7.33
CA HIS A 33 5.90 3.73 7.24
C HIS A 33 5.97 4.45 5.89
N VAL A 34 7.02 4.26 5.08
CA VAL A 34 7.10 4.83 3.72
C VAL A 34 6.02 4.27 2.79
N LEU A 35 5.38 3.14 3.13
CA LEU A 35 4.20 2.66 2.41
C LEU A 35 3.09 3.72 2.41
N LEU A 36 2.96 4.51 3.47
CA LEU A 36 2.01 5.62 3.58
C LEU A 36 2.51 6.92 2.92
N GLN A 37 3.72 6.92 2.37
CA GLN A 37 4.28 8.04 1.59
C GLN A 37 4.28 7.74 0.09
N ALA A 38 3.86 6.54 -0.31
CA ALA A 38 3.79 6.12 -1.70
C ALA A 38 2.55 6.69 -2.41
N ASN A 39 2.56 6.63 -3.74
CA ASN A 39 1.48 7.13 -4.58
C ASN A 39 0.40 6.07 -4.76
N TRP A 40 -0.66 6.16 -3.97
CA TRP A 40 -1.87 5.35 -4.11
C TRP A 40 -3.08 6.14 -3.63
N ILE A 41 -4.28 5.72 -4.03
CA ILE A 41 -5.56 6.30 -3.59
C ILE A 41 -6.33 5.20 -2.89
N ARG A 42 -6.80 5.44 -1.67
CA ARG A 42 -7.69 4.52 -0.93
C ARG A 42 -9.06 4.43 -1.61
N PRO A 43 -9.74 3.27 -1.58
CA PRO A 43 -11.10 3.15 -2.08
C PRO A 43 -12.07 4.20 -1.50
N GLU A 44 -11.98 4.46 -0.20
CA GLU A 44 -12.82 5.43 0.52
C GLU A 44 -12.61 6.87 0.07
N ASP A 45 -11.39 7.17 -0.41
CA ASP A 45 -11.00 8.52 -0.78
C ASP A 45 -11.36 8.86 -2.24
N LEU A 46 -11.81 7.88 -3.01
CA LEU A 46 -12.21 8.05 -4.42
C LEU A 46 -13.31 9.11 -4.59
N ARG A 47 -14.20 9.24 -3.60
CA ARG A 47 -15.27 10.24 -3.58
C ARG A 47 -14.77 11.68 -3.68
N HIS A 48 -13.55 11.97 -3.22
CA HIS A 48 -12.98 13.32 -3.27
C HIS A 48 -12.58 13.76 -4.69
N TYR A 49 -12.54 12.82 -5.63
CA TYR A 49 -12.27 13.09 -7.05
C TYR A 49 -13.55 13.22 -7.88
N ALA A 50 -14.73 13.14 -7.26
CA ALA A 50 -16.00 13.30 -7.94
C ALA A 50 -16.06 14.67 -8.65
N GLY A 51 -16.52 14.66 -9.90
CA GLY A 51 -16.60 15.88 -10.73
C GLY A 51 -15.30 16.29 -11.42
N LEU A 52 -14.14 15.75 -11.02
CA LEU A 52 -12.87 16.00 -11.72
C LEU A 52 -12.73 15.13 -12.97
N PHE A 53 -13.17 13.87 -12.89
CA PHE A 53 -13.10 12.90 -13.98
C PHE A 53 -14.36 12.04 -14.02
N ARG A 54 -14.72 11.57 -15.22
CA ARG A 54 -15.85 10.65 -15.43
C ARG A 54 -15.50 9.20 -15.11
N THR A 55 -14.23 8.82 -15.29
CA THR A 55 -13.77 7.43 -15.22
C THR A 55 -12.44 7.38 -14.50
N VAL A 56 -12.28 6.38 -13.63
CA VAL A 56 -11.01 6.06 -12.97
C VAL A 56 -10.53 4.70 -13.45
N LYS A 57 -9.25 4.63 -13.82
CA LYS A 57 -8.60 3.40 -14.27
C LYS A 57 -7.82 2.79 -13.10
N LEU A 58 -8.11 1.52 -12.78
CA LEU A 58 -7.25 0.71 -11.93
C LEU A 58 -6.03 0.29 -12.75
N ALA A 59 -4.85 0.82 -12.40
CA ALA A 59 -3.61 0.61 -13.15
C ALA A 59 -2.79 -0.59 -12.68
N THR A 60 -3.43 -1.56 -12.02
CA THR A 60 -2.78 -2.80 -11.60
C THR A 60 -2.61 -3.73 -12.81
N ARG A 61 -1.38 -4.08 -13.18
CA ARG A 61 -1.06 -4.99 -14.31
C ARG A 61 -1.12 -6.45 -13.88
N MET A 62 -0.65 -6.78 -12.68
CA MET A 62 -0.57 -8.15 -12.14
C MET A 62 -0.97 -8.19 -10.67
N HIS A 63 -2.10 -8.85 -10.37
CA HIS A 63 -2.56 -9.05 -8.99
C HIS A 63 -3.10 -10.47 -8.81
N ALA A 64 -2.70 -11.15 -7.73
CA ALA A 64 -3.16 -12.53 -7.44
C ALA A 64 -4.65 -12.64 -7.09
N LYS A 65 -5.32 -11.51 -6.86
CA LYS A 65 -6.71 -11.40 -6.36
C LYS A 65 -7.42 -10.18 -7.00
N PRO A 66 -7.54 -10.12 -8.34
CA PRO A 66 -8.03 -8.91 -9.01
C PRO A 66 -9.48 -8.57 -8.65
N ARG A 67 -10.30 -9.58 -8.34
CA ARG A 67 -11.68 -9.38 -7.86
C ARG A 67 -11.74 -8.59 -6.55
N LEU A 68 -10.76 -8.77 -5.65
CA LEU A 68 -10.67 -8.00 -4.40
C LEU A 68 -10.50 -6.52 -4.68
N VAL A 69 -9.56 -6.18 -5.57
CA VAL A 69 -9.26 -4.79 -5.94
C VAL A 69 -10.46 -4.15 -6.64
N ILE A 70 -11.04 -4.84 -7.63
CA ILE A 70 -12.23 -4.34 -8.35
C ILE A 70 -13.38 -4.10 -7.37
N GLN A 71 -13.68 -5.06 -6.49
CA GLN A 71 -14.75 -4.93 -5.50
C GLN A 71 -14.51 -3.75 -4.56
N ALA A 72 -13.29 -3.59 -4.06
CA ALA A 72 -12.91 -2.50 -3.16
C ALA A 72 -13.18 -1.13 -3.78
N TYR A 73 -12.66 -0.88 -4.98
CA TYR A 73 -12.84 0.41 -5.65
C TYR A 73 -14.23 0.63 -6.24
N ALA A 74 -14.91 -0.43 -6.71
CA ALA A 74 -16.28 -0.32 -7.20
C ALA A 74 -17.28 0.00 -6.08
N SER A 75 -17.04 -0.51 -4.87
CA SER A 75 -17.88 -0.21 -3.69
C SER A 75 -17.42 1.04 -2.92
N GLY A 76 -16.25 1.60 -3.24
CA GLY A 76 -15.65 2.72 -2.50
C GLY A 76 -15.30 2.36 -1.04
N ARG A 77 -15.15 1.07 -0.72
CA ARG A 77 -14.90 0.59 0.64
C ARG A 77 -14.03 -0.66 0.63
N TYR A 78 -13.10 -0.75 1.57
CA TYR A 78 -12.33 -1.96 1.82
C TYR A 78 -12.10 -2.20 3.31
N ASP A 79 -12.57 -3.34 3.80
CA ASP A 79 -12.40 -3.79 5.18
C ASP A 79 -11.34 -4.89 5.23
N GLY A 80 -10.07 -4.50 5.37
CA GLY A 80 -8.95 -5.44 5.37
C GLY A 80 -7.57 -4.79 5.40
N ASN A 81 -6.55 -5.61 5.19
CA ASN A 81 -5.15 -5.19 5.12
C ASN A 81 -4.89 -4.38 3.85
N LEU A 82 -4.68 -3.05 3.96
CA LEU A 82 -4.54 -2.13 2.81
C LEU A 82 -3.49 -2.57 1.77
N PRO A 83 -2.26 -2.98 2.14
CA PRO A 83 -1.27 -3.51 1.21
C PRO A 83 -1.80 -4.57 0.26
N ASN A 84 -2.78 -5.39 0.63
CA ASN A 84 -3.39 -6.38 -0.26
C ASN A 84 -4.06 -5.78 -1.51
N LEU A 85 -4.23 -4.46 -1.60
CA LEU A 85 -4.70 -3.76 -2.79
C LEU A 85 -3.56 -3.21 -3.68
N PHE A 86 -2.32 -3.21 -3.20
CA PHE A 86 -1.17 -2.65 -3.89
C PHE A 86 -0.62 -3.60 -4.96
N GLU A 87 0.15 -3.03 -5.88
CA GLU A 87 0.96 -3.80 -6.83
C GLU A 87 2.43 -3.35 -6.74
N PRO A 88 3.34 -4.19 -6.20
CA PRO A 88 3.07 -5.50 -5.60
C PRO A 88 2.34 -5.39 -4.26
N GLY A 89 1.69 -6.46 -3.80
CA GLY A 89 0.78 -6.43 -2.66
C GLY A 89 1.37 -6.19 -1.27
N PHE A 90 2.69 -6.01 -1.10
CA PHE A 90 3.46 -5.69 0.13
C PHE A 90 3.06 -6.25 1.52
N ALA A 91 1.98 -7.01 1.68
CA ALA A 91 1.43 -7.48 2.94
C ALA A 91 2.40 -8.44 3.63
N ARG A 92 3.13 -9.24 2.84
CA ARG A 92 4.19 -10.12 3.32
C ARG A 92 5.32 -9.36 4.02
N ALA A 93 5.57 -8.10 3.67
CA ALA A 93 6.59 -7.29 4.34
C ALA A 93 6.18 -6.87 5.76
N LEU A 94 4.87 -6.92 6.06
CA LEU A 94 4.31 -6.52 7.35
C LEU A 94 3.94 -7.72 8.22
N ALA A 95 3.88 -8.93 7.67
CA ALA A 95 3.50 -10.13 8.39
C ALA A 95 4.30 -10.32 9.70
N PRO A 96 3.65 -10.71 10.81
CA PRO A 96 2.24 -11.09 10.91
C PRO A 96 1.25 -9.92 11.00
N ALA A 97 1.71 -8.68 11.07
CA ALA A 97 0.85 -7.50 11.18
C ALA A 97 0.20 -7.08 9.84
N MET A 98 -0.82 -6.23 9.93
CA MET A 98 -1.54 -5.63 8.82
C MET A 98 -1.76 -4.14 9.03
N LEU A 99 -2.01 -3.40 7.94
CA LEU A 99 -2.54 -2.03 8.02
C LEU A 99 -4.06 -2.09 7.89
N ASP A 100 -4.78 -1.96 9.01
CA ASP A 100 -6.26 -1.96 9.02
C ASP A 100 -6.77 -0.70 8.32
N ASN A 101 -7.34 -0.87 7.13
CA ASN A 101 -7.81 0.23 6.29
C ASN A 101 -8.88 1.10 6.97
N ARG A 102 -9.61 0.57 7.95
CA ARG A 102 -10.66 1.31 8.67
C ARG A 102 -10.11 2.28 9.71
N ARG A 103 -8.85 2.13 10.12
CA ARG A 103 -8.25 2.89 11.22
C ARG A 103 -7.58 4.19 10.77
N PHE A 104 -7.57 4.49 9.47
CA PHE A 104 -7.06 5.76 8.98
C PHE A 104 -7.80 6.92 9.63
N PRO A 105 -7.10 8.00 10.00
CA PRO A 105 -7.74 9.14 10.61
C PRO A 105 -8.59 9.89 9.58
N ALA A 106 -9.62 10.59 10.06
CA ALA A 106 -10.58 11.29 9.20
C ALA A 106 -9.92 12.38 8.33
N ASP A 107 -8.82 12.98 8.80
CA ASP A 107 -8.04 14.00 8.10
C ASP A 107 -7.01 13.42 7.11
N TRP A 108 -6.96 12.09 6.94
CA TRP A 108 -5.98 11.43 6.06
C TRP A 108 -5.92 12.03 4.65
N PHE A 109 -7.07 12.07 3.96
CA PHE A 109 -7.12 12.57 2.58
C PHE A 109 -6.69 14.02 2.50
N GLU A 110 -7.34 14.91 3.26
CA GLU A 110 -7.06 16.36 3.25
C GLU A 110 -5.59 16.65 3.52
N ARG A 111 -5.01 15.96 4.52
CA ARG A 111 -3.63 16.18 4.92
C ARG A 111 -2.65 15.68 3.87
N THR A 112 -2.88 14.49 3.29
CA THR A 112 -1.95 13.91 2.32
C THR A 112 -2.08 14.48 0.92
N SER A 113 -3.28 14.91 0.52
CA SER A 113 -3.51 15.51 -0.80
C SER A 113 -2.96 16.94 -0.94
N THR A 114 -2.62 17.59 0.18
CA THR A 114 -2.14 18.98 0.22
C THR A 114 -0.76 19.15 0.86
N CYS A 115 -0.18 18.11 1.45
CA CYS A 115 1.12 18.24 2.11
C CYS A 115 2.25 18.55 1.11
N GLY A 116 3.29 19.26 1.58
CA GLY A 116 4.43 19.66 0.73
C GLY A 116 5.46 18.55 0.45
N HIS A 117 5.15 17.28 0.76
CA HIS A 117 6.01 16.11 0.53
C HIS A 117 7.43 16.20 1.14
N ARG A 118 7.66 17.09 2.12
CA ARG A 118 8.89 17.19 2.91
C ARG A 118 8.93 16.12 4.00
N CYS A 119 8.85 14.85 3.61
CA CYS A 119 8.68 13.71 4.53
C CYS A 119 9.82 13.56 5.55
N HIS A 120 11.03 14.04 5.24
CA HIS A 120 12.16 14.05 6.18
C HIS A 120 12.00 15.04 7.35
N GLN A 121 11.03 15.97 7.27
CA GLN A 121 10.73 16.97 8.30
C GLN A 121 9.35 16.75 8.93
N CYS A 122 8.63 15.68 8.57
CA CYS A 122 7.25 15.45 8.97
C CYS A 122 7.08 14.01 9.50
N ASP A 123 6.40 13.85 10.64
CA ASP A 123 6.17 12.56 11.29
C ASP A 123 4.78 11.95 11.00
N TYR A 124 3.93 12.65 10.25
CA TYR A 124 2.52 12.32 10.14
C TYR A 124 2.27 10.89 9.67
N CYS A 125 2.81 10.52 8.52
CA CYS A 125 2.65 9.17 7.96
C CYS A 125 3.21 8.10 8.92
N ARG A 126 4.27 8.40 9.69
CA ARG A 126 4.80 7.47 10.69
C ARG A 126 3.82 7.26 11.85
N ARG A 127 3.23 8.33 12.38
CA ARG A 127 2.21 8.23 13.44
C ARG A 127 0.96 7.51 12.98
N VAL A 128 0.47 7.82 11.78
CA VAL A 128 -0.68 7.11 11.19
C VAL A 128 -0.34 5.64 10.99
N PHE A 129 0.83 5.32 10.44
CA PHE A 129 1.28 3.94 10.25
C PHE A 129 1.25 3.16 11.58
N GLN A 130 1.79 3.74 12.65
CA GLN A 130 1.76 3.12 13.98
C GLN A 130 0.35 2.91 14.52
N ALA A 131 -0.57 3.85 14.27
CA ALA A 131 -1.96 3.76 14.74
C ALA A 131 -2.79 2.70 14.00
N ILE A 132 -2.50 2.45 12.72
CA ILE A 132 -3.25 1.50 11.88
C ILE A 132 -2.59 0.13 11.77
N LEU A 133 -1.34 -0.03 12.23
CA LEU A 133 -0.63 -1.30 12.24
C LEU A 133 -1.17 -2.17 13.37
N VAL A 134 -1.79 -3.30 13.02
CA VAL A 134 -2.43 -4.21 13.97
C VAL A 134 -2.05 -5.65 13.70
N LEU A 135 -2.10 -6.49 14.73
CA LEU A 135 -2.07 -7.94 14.54
C LEU A 135 -3.47 -8.42 14.11
N PRO A 136 -3.56 -9.38 13.16
CA PRO A 136 -4.81 -10.07 12.88
C PRO A 136 -5.36 -10.71 14.16
N PRO A 137 -6.70 -10.85 14.27
CA PRO A 137 -7.30 -11.73 15.27
C PRO A 137 -6.70 -13.13 15.17
N ALA A 138 -6.52 -13.82 16.30
CA ALA A 138 -5.91 -15.15 16.35
C ALA A 138 -6.63 -16.19 15.48
N ASP A 139 -7.90 -15.93 15.20
CA ASP A 139 -8.85 -16.79 14.50
C ASP A 139 -8.85 -16.58 12.96
N ALA A 140 -7.96 -15.73 12.44
CA ALA A 140 -7.88 -15.36 11.02
C ALA A 140 -6.72 -16.03 10.23
N LEU A 141 -6.07 -17.05 10.79
CA LEU A 141 -4.97 -17.82 10.18
C LEU A 141 -5.38 -19.26 9.86
#